data_AF-W4JUI7-F1
#
_entry.id   AF-W4JUI7-F1
#
_cell.length_a   1.000
_cell.length_b   1.000
_cell.length_c   1.000
_cell.angle_alpha   90.00
_cell.angle_beta   90.00
_cell.angle_gamma   90.00
#
_symmetry.space_group_name_H-M   'P 1'
#
loop_
_entity.id
_entity.type
_entity.pdbx_description
1 polymer ?
#
loop_
_entity_poly.entity_id
_entity_poly.type
_entity_poly.pdbx_seq_one_letter_code
_entity_poly.pdbx_strand_id
1 'polypeptide(L)'
;MADLPTDVLQLYATHPFDSDELYQQGLSSIISNDALAATPDEEKEALLRRTRIFYFEKIKGLTISEDEARRAEELYAKPTNMSPDTSALQAPSEFGEEQGKEPRHLSFAELKTLIEQGRTDEIPYNKQIPDKLNDAPPSTSTVPQRRKPWELGTAQAAESS
;
A
#
# COMPACT_ATOMS: atom_id res chain seq x y z
N MET A 1 24.12 20.12 0.93
CA MET A 1 23.81 18.71 0.64
C MET A 1 25.03 17.94 1.08
N ALA A 2 24.99 17.34 2.27
CA ALA A 2 26.15 16.64 2.82
C ALA A 2 26.24 15.27 2.14
N ASP A 3 27.35 15.02 1.45
CA ASP A 3 27.69 13.72 0.89
C ASP A 3 27.85 12.73 2.06
N LEU A 4 26.98 11.73 2.15
CA LEU A 4 27.11 10.70 3.17
C LEU A 4 28.38 9.88 2.91
N PRO A 5 29.14 9.49 3.95
CA PRO A 5 30.33 8.68 3.75
C PRO A 5 29.95 7.33 3.12
N THR A 6 30.72 6.89 2.12
CA THR A 6 30.54 5.63 1.39
C THR A 6 30.37 4.41 2.32
N ASP A 7 30.97 4.47 3.52
CA ASP A 7 30.86 3.48 4.59
C ASP A 7 29.40 3.21 5.01
N VAL A 8 28.57 4.26 5.10
CA VAL A 8 27.15 4.15 5.50
C VAL A 8 26.33 3.48 4.40
N LEU A 9 26.58 3.83 3.14
CA LEU A 9 25.92 3.24 1.98
C LEU A 9 26.28 1.76 1.83
N GLN A 10 27.55 1.43 2.05
CA GLN A 10 28.02 0.05 2.07
C GLN A 10 27.40 -0.75 3.22
N LEU A 11 27.29 -0.16 4.41
CA LEU A 11 26.65 -0.79 5.57
C LEU A 11 25.15 -1.06 5.31
N TYR A 12 24.46 -0.12 4.68
CA TYR A 12 23.06 -0.31 4.26
C TYR A 12 22.95 -1.46 3.26
N ALA A 13 23.72 -1.45 2.17
CA ALA A 13 23.59 -2.44 1.11
C ALA A 13 24.03 -3.86 1.53
N THR A 14 24.91 -3.97 2.52
CA THR A 14 25.35 -5.27 3.06
C THR A 14 24.48 -5.80 4.20
N HIS A 15 23.52 -5.00 4.69
CA HIS A 15 22.64 -5.38 5.79
C HIS A 15 21.72 -6.56 5.41
N PRO A 16 21.61 -7.61 6.24
CA PRO A 16 20.85 -8.82 5.90
C PRO A 16 19.34 -8.67 6.18
N PHE A 17 18.66 -7.79 5.43
CA PHE A 17 17.22 -7.57 5.60
C PHE A 17 16.38 -8.85 5.43
N ASP A 18 16.80 -9.78 4.58
CA ASP A 18 16.08 -11.05 4.35
C ASP A 18 16.13 -12.01 5.54
N SER A 19 17.14 -11.91 6.40
CA SER A 19 17.32 -12.80 7.56
C SER A 19 16.95 -12.15 8.89
N ASP A 20 16.58 -10.86 8.89
CA ASP A 20 16.22 -10.12 10.10
C ASP A 20 14.74 -10.32 10.46
N GLU A 21 14.47 -11.09 11.52
CA GLU A 21 13.11 -11.44 11.96
C GLU A 21 12.26 -10.22 12.33
N LEU A 22 12.85 -9.19 12.96
CA LEU A 22 12.13 -7.99 13.37
C LEU A 22 11.70 -7.17 12.15
N TYR A 23 12.60 -7.06 11.17
CA TYR A 23 12.29 -6.42 9.90
C TYR A 23 11.21 -7.20 9.14
N GLN A 24 11.33 -8.52 9.01
CA GLN A 24 10.36 -9.36 8.29
C GLN A 24 8.97 -9.35 8.94
N GLN A 25 8.90 -9.35 10.28
CA GLN A 25 7.64 -9.22 11.00
C GLN A 25 6.99 -7.84 10.76
N GLY A 26 7.79 -6.77 10.80
CA GLY A 26 7.32 -5.42 10.49
C GLY A 26 6.86 -5.28 9.04
N LEU A 27 7.63 -5.83 8.10
CA LEU A 27 7.33 -5.84 6.69
C LEU A 27 6.00 -6.58 6.44
N SER A 28 5.82 -7.77 7.01
CA SER A 28 4.59 -8.56 6.88
C SER A 28 3.33 -7.78 7.26
N SER A 29 3.39 -6.91 8.27
CA SER A 29 2.28 -6.03 8.66
C SER A 29 1.95 -4.98 7.57
N ILE A 30 2.97 -4.46 6.89
CA ILE A 30 2.84 -3.50 5.78
C ILE A 30 2.29 -4.20 4.54
N ILE A 31 2.76 -5.42 4.23
CA ILE A 31 2.33 -6.20 3.05
C ILE A 31 0.90 -6.71 3.22
N SER A 32 0.51 -7.14 4.43
CA SER A 32 -0.81 -7.71 4.71
C SER A 32 -1.97 -6.75 4.45
N ASN A 33 -1.69 -5.45 4.33
CA ASN A 33 -2.69 -4.41 4.07
C ASN A 33 -3.05 -4.25 2.57
N ASP A 34 -2.87 -5.29 1.76
CA ASP A 34 -3.20 -5.35 0.31
C ASP A 34 -2.44 -4.36 -0.60
N ALA A 35 -1.62 -3.46 -0.04
CA ALA A 35 -0.89 -2.43 -0.77
C ALA A 35 0.15 -2.95 -1.78
N LEU A 36 0.59 -4.21 -1.67
CA LEU A 36 1.58 -4.85 -2.54
C LEU A 36 0.98 -5.83 -3.56
N ALA A 37 -0.30 -6.17 -3.44
CA ALA A 37 -0.96 -7.09 -4.36
C ALA A 37 -1.30 -6.39 -5.69
N ALA A 38 -1.74 -5.12 -5.62
CA ALA A 38 -2.24 -4.36 -6.76
C ALA A 38 -1.22 -3.39 -7.40
N THR A 39 0.01 -3.30 -6.86
CA THR A 39 1.03 -2.34 -7.34
C THR A 39 1.94 -2.96 -8.43
N PRO A 40 2.40 -2.18 -9.43
CA PRO A 40 3.37 -2.63 -10.41
C PRO A 40 4.73 -2.94 -9.76
N ASP A 41 5.50 -3.88 -10.32
CA ASP A 41 6.77 -4.35 -9.75
C ASP A 41 7.73 -3.22 -9.36
N GLU A 42 7.82 -2.16 -10.17
CA GLU A 42 8.66 -0.98 -9.89
C GLU A 42 8.24 -0.24 -8.61
N GLU A 43 6.94 -0.11 -8.36
CA GLU A 43 6.41 0.48 -7.12
C GLU A 43 6.62 -0.44 -5.92
N LYS A 44 6.58 -1.76 -6.12
CA LYS A 44 6.90 -2.73 -5.06
C LYS A 44 8.35 -2.59 -4.63
N GLU A 45 9.28 -2.46 -5.58
CA GLU A 45 10.69 -2.26 -5.29
C GLU A 45 10.94 -0.92 -4.59
N ALA A 46 10.27 0.15 -5.02
CA ALA A 46 10.33 1.45 -4.35
C ALA A 46 9.81 1.38 -2.90
N LEU A 47 8.69 0.67 -2.67
CA LEU A 47 8.15 0.47 -1.34
C LEU A 47 9.09 -0.35 -0.46
N LEU A 48 9.63 -1.46 -0.97
CA LEU A 48 10.62 -2.28 -0.28
C LEU A 48 11.82 -1.43 0.14
N ARG A 49 12.38 -0.65 -0.80
CA ARG A 49 13.49 0.27 -0.51
C ARG A 49 13.14 1.26 0.60
N ARG A 50 11.96 1.88 0.54
CA ARG A 50 11.50 2.82 1.57
C ARG A 50 11.39 2.16 2.95
N THR A 51 10.87 0.93 3.02
CA THR A 51 10.81 0.20 4.30
C THR A 51 12.19 -0.16 4.84
N ARG A 52 13.13 -0.55 3.97
CA ARG A 52 14.53 -0.84 4.35
C ARG A 52 15.22 0.40 4.89
N ILE A 53 15.09 1.54 4.22
CA ILE A 53 15.63 2.84 4.66
C ILE A 53 15.07 3.20 6.03
N PHE A 54 13.75 3.15 6.19
CA PHE A 54 13.10 3.48 7.47
C PHE A 54 13.57 2.58 8.61
N TYR A 55 13.68 1.27 8.37
CA TYR A 55 14.19 0.34 9.36
C TYR A 55 15.64 0.64 9.71
N PHE A 56 16.50 0.82 8.70
CA PHE A 56 17.92 1.11 8.88
C PHE A 56 18.15 2.43 9.64
N GLU A 57 17.38 3.47 9.33
CA GLU A 57 17.38 4.74 10.07
C GLU A 57 17.01 4.51 11.54
N LYS A 58 15.97 3.71 11.80
CA LYS A 58 15.54 3.40 13.16
C LYS A 58 16.59 2.64 13.98
N ILE A 59 17.29 1.68 13.37
CA ILE A 59 18.26 0.84 14.10
C ILE A 59 19.66 1.44 14.20
N LYS A 60 20.09 2.24 13.22
CA LYS A 60 21.44 2.84 13.19
C LYS A 60 21.45 4.33 13.47
N GLY A 61 20.30 5.01 13.41
CA GLY A 61 20.21 6.47 13.53
C GLY A 61 20.80 7.21 12.33
N LEU A 62 20.93 6.54 11.18
CA LEU A 62 21.55 7.09 9.97
C LEU A 62 20.48 7.30 8.90
N THR A 63 20.27 8.56 8.52
CA THR A 63 19.32 8.94 7.47
C THR A 63 19.97 8.77 6.11
N ILE A 64 19.35 7.98 5.23
CA ILE A 64 19.78 7.76 3.85
C ILE A 64 18.66 8.19 2.92
N SER A 65 18.97 8.95 1.87
CA SER A 65 17.98 9.32 0.85
C SER A 65 17.63 8.11 -0.03
N GLU A 66 16.43 8.11 -0.60
CA GLU A 66 16.00 7.03 -1.50
C GLU A 66 16.93 6.87 -2.72
N ASP A 67 17.41 7.99 -3.28
CA ASP A 67 18.35 7.98 -4.41
C ASP A 67 19.71 7.40 -4.01
N GLU A 68 20.17 7.68 -2.79
CA GLU A 68 21.43 7.14 -2.25
C GLU A 68 21.34 5.64 -1.99
N ALA A 69 20.22 5.18 -1.43
CA ALA A 69 19.94 3.77 -1.22
C ALA A 69 19.84 3.01 -2.55
N ARG A 70 19.21 3.58 -3.57
CA ARG A 70 19.14 2.99 -4.92
C ARG A 70 20.52 2.82 -5.52
N ARG A 71 21.35 3.86 -5.47
CA ARG A 71 22.75 3.80 -5.96
C ARG A 71 23.58 2.80 -5.16
N ALA A 72 23.38 2.72 -3.85
CA ALA A 72 24.06 1.73 -3.00
C ALA A 72 23.65 0.29 -3.37
N GLU A 73 22.36 0.06 -3.63
CA GLU A 73 21.85 -1.23 -4.10
C GLU A 73 22.47 -1.59 -5.46
N GLU A 74 22.57 -0.66 -6.42
CA GLU A 74 23.21 -0.91 -7.72
C GLU A 74 24.72 -1.19 -7.60
N LEU A 75 25.43 -0.44 -6.75
CA LEU A 75 26.88 -0.56 -6.58
C LEU A 75 27.29 -1.80 -5.79
N TYR A 76 26.47 -2.23 -4.84
CA TYR A 76 26.76 -3.33 -3.93
C TYR A 76 25.78 -4.50 -4.07
N ALA A 77 25.00 -4.55 -5.16
CA ALA A 77 24.09 -5.65 -5.47
C ALA A 77 24.83 -6.97 -5.37
N LYS A 78 24.56 -7.72 -4.29
CA LYS A 78 24.91 -9.13 -4.23
C LYS A 78 24.16 -9.82 -5.37
N PRO A 79 24.80 -10.68 -6.17
CA PRO A 79 24.15 -11.41 -7.26
C PRO A 79 23.22 -12.46 -6.65
N THR A 80 22.03 -12.07 -6.23
CA THR A 80 20.92 -12.96 -5.93
C THR A 80 19.91 -12.81 -7.05
N ASN A 81 20.23 -13.50 -8.15
CA ASN A 81 19.29 -14.09 -9.10
C ASN A 81 18.06 -13.25 -9.52
N MET A 82 18.29 -12.14 -10.23
CA MET A 82 17.34 -11.64 -11.22
C MET A 82 18.08 -11.41 -12.53
N SER A 83 17.77 -12.25 -13.51
CA SER A 83 18.26 -12.15 -14.88
C SER A 83 17.86 -10.81 -15.49
N PRO A 84 18.78 -10.08 -16.15
CA PRO A 84 18.40 -9.05 -17.10
C PRO A 84 18.22 -9.74 -18.45
N ASP A 85 16.98 -10.01 -18.86
CA ASP A 85 16.70 -10.22 -20.29
C ASP A 85 16.10 -8.94 -20.85
N THR A 86 17.00 -8.10 -21.36
CA THR A 86 16.68 -7.04 -22.30
C THR A 86 16.90 -7.60 -23.70
N SER A 87 15.83 -7.91 -24.44
CA SER A 87 15.83 -7.74 -25.89
C SER A 87 14.46 -7.81 -26.57
N ALA A 88 14.31 -6.88 -27.52
CA ALA A 88 13.51 -6.93 -28.74
C ALA A 88 12.01 -6.60 -28.67
N LEU A 89 11.73 -5.33 -28.99
CA LEU A 89 10.82 -4.91 -30.07
C LEU A 89 9.98 -6.04 -30.71
N GLN A 90 8.68 -6.08 -30.44
CA GLN A 90 7.71 -6.51 -31.45
C GLN A 90 6.31 -5.94 -31.21
N ALA A 91 5.71 -5.52 -32.33
CA ALA A 91 4.49 -4.73 -32.49
C ALA A 91 3.20 -5.55 -32.20
N PRO A 92 2.00 -4.93 -32.25
CA PRO A 92 0.81 -5.38 -31.56
C PRO A 92 0.16 -6.58 -32.24
N SER A 93 -0.29 -7.55 -31.45
CA SER A 93 -1.23 -8.59 -31.89
C SER A 93 -2.54 -8.40 -31.14
N GLU A 94 -3.48 -7.80 -31.85
CA GLU A 94 -4.92 -7.98 -31.65
C GLU A 94 -5.23 -9.46 -31.89
N PHE A 95 -5.89 -10.14 -30.95
CA PHE A 95 -7.09 -10.97 -31.14
C PHE A 95 -7.41 -11.64 -29.80
N GLY A 96 -8.66 -11.50 -29.38
CA GLY A 96 -9.10 -11.82 -28.03
C GLY A 96 -9.18 -13.31 -27.71
N GLU A 97 -9.25 -13.60 -26.42
CA GLU A 97 -10.02 -14.69 -25.86
C GLU A 97 -10.23 -14.43 -24.36
N GLU A 98 -11.48 -14.60 -23.94
CA GLU A 98 -11.92 -14.62 -22.55
C GLU A 98 -11.13 -15.66 -21.74
N GLN A 99 -10.49 -15.25 -20.65
CA GLN A 99 -10.29 -16.09 -19.46
C GLN A 99 -9.68 -15.31 -18.29
N GLY A 100 -10.50 -15.08 -17.25
CA GLY A 100 -10.08 -15.14 -15.85
C GLY A 100 -8.93 -14.27 -15.34
N LYS A 101 -8.57 -13.16 -16.00
CA LYS A 101 -7.48 -12.28 -15.56
C LYS A 101 -8.02 -11.23 -14.60
N GLU A 102 -7.31 -11.03 -13.48
CA GLU A 102 -7.54 -9.94 -12.53
C GLU A 102 -7.89 -8.62 -13.26
N PRO A 103 -8.85 -7.84 -12.74
CA PRO A 103 -9.36 -6.67 -13.44
C PRO A 103 -8.20 -5.72 -13.79
N ARG A 104 -7.97 -5.55 -15.09
CA ARG A 104 -6.89 -4.74 -15.67
C ARG A 104 -6.87 -3.35 -15.05
N HIS A 105 -5.79 -2.98 -14.38
CA HIS A 105 -5.59 -1.62 -13.91
C HIS A 105 -5.33 -0.71 -15.11
N LEU A 106 -6.23 0.25 -15.37
CA LEU A 106 -6.07 1.25 -16.44
C LEU A 106 -5.21 2.42 -15.94
N SER A 107 -4.43 3.03 -16.84
CA SER A 107 -3.68 4.25 -16.50
C SER A 107 -4.60 5.48 -16.41
N PHE A 108 -4.21 6.52 -15.68
CA PHE A 108 -5.04 7.73 -15.52
C PHE A 108 -5.43 8.39 -16.86
N ALA A 109 -4.51 8.41 -17.83
CA ALA A 109 -4.78 8.95 -19.16
C ALA A 109 -5.81 8.10 -19.93
N GLU A 110 -5.76 6.78 -19.76
CA GLU A 110 -6.69 5.84 -20.37
C GLU A 110 -8.08 5.93 -19.73
N LEU A 111 -8.17 5.97 -18.41
CA LEU A 111 -9.40 6.24 -17.66
C LEU A 111 -10.06 7.55 -18.10
N LYS A 112 -9.28 8.64 -18.16
CA LYS A 112 -9.79 9.95 -18.60
C LYS A 112 -10.41 9.86 -19.99
N THR A 113 -9.72 9.18 -20.91
CA THR A 113 -10.17 9.00 -22.28
C THR A 113 -11.47 8.20 -22.35
N LEU A 114 -11.61 7.12 -21.58
CA LEU A 114 -12.83 6.31 -21.53
C LEU A 114 -14.02 7.12 -20.97
N ILE A 115 -13.80 7.95 -19.95
CA ILE A 115 -14.82 8.83 -19.40
C ILE A 115 -15.25 9.89 -20.43
N GLU A 116 -14.29 10.53 -21.10
CA GLU A 116 -14.56 11.55 -22.13
C GLU A 116 -15.30 10.97 -23.34
N GLN A 117 -15.04 9.71 -23.68
CA GLN A 117 -15.71 9.00 -24.78
C GLN A 117 -17.04 8.36 -24.37
N GLY A 118 -17.45 8.46 -23.10
CA GLY A 118 -18.68 7.85 -22.59
C GLY A 118 -18.63 6.32 -22.51
N ARG A 119 -17.44 5.71 -22.60
CA ARG A 119 -17.23 4.26 -22.52
C ARG A 119 -16.94 3.84 -21.09
N THR A 120 -17.85 4.20 -20.19
CA THR A 120 -17.71 3.96 -18.74
C THR A 120 -17.95 2.50 -18.34
N ASP A 121 -18.55 1.69 -19.21
CA ASP A 121 -18.72 0.24 -19.00
C ASP A 121 -17.39 -0.54 -19.08
N GLU A 122 -16.37 0.02 -19.74
CA GLU A 122 -15.02 -0.58 -19.85
C GLU A 122 -14.13 -0.28 -18.65
N ILE A 123 -14.60 0.55 -17.70
CA ILE A 123 -13.82 0.95 -16.53
C ILE A 123 -13.90 -0.15 -15.45
N PRO A 124 -12.76 -0.68 -15.00
CA PRO A 124 -12.71 -1.66 -13.91
C PRO A 124 -13.38 -1.14 -12.64
N TYR A 125 -14.07 -2.04 -11.94
CA TYR A 125 -14.78 -1.74 -10.68
C TYR A 125 -15.90 -0.69 -10.77
N ASN A 126 -16.40 -0.38 -11.97
CA ASN A 126 -17.53 0.52 -12.12
C ASN A 126 -18.84 -0.16 -11.65
N LYS A 127 -19.16 -0.01 -10.36
CA LYS A 127 -20.38 -0.55 -9.78
C LYS A 127 -21.58 0.28 -10.25
N GLN A 128 -22.49 -0.34 -11.00
CA GLN A 128 -23.77 0.30 -11.31
C GLN A 128 -24.59 0.42 -10.03
N ILE A 129 -24.78 1.65 -9.57
CA ILE A 129 -25.68 1.95 -8.46
C ILE A 129 -27.08 2.06 -9.07
N PRO A 130 -28.02 1.16 -8.74
CA PRO A 130 -29.39 1.27 -9.23
C PRO A 130 -30.03 2.56 -8.70
N ASP A 131 -30.77 3.26 -9.56
CA ASP A 131 -31.59 4.43 -9.20
C ASP A 131 -32.86 3.99 -8.45
N LYS A 132 -32.66 3.25 -7.35
CA LYS A 132 -33.72 2.74 -6.49
C LYS A 132 -33.44 3.17 -5.06
N LEU A 133 -34.46 3.74 -4.42
CA LEU A 133 -34.42 4.04 -3.00
C LEU A 133 -34.35 2.73 -2.22
N ASN A 134 -33.49 2.66 -1.20
CA ASN A 134 -33.35 1.47 -0.37
C ASN A 134 -34.68 1.17 0.34
N ASP A 135 -35.32 0.04 0.01
CA ASP A 135 -36.59 -0.42 0.59
C ASP A 135 -36.44 -1.01 2.01
N ALA A 136 -35.21 -1.18 2.51
CA ALA A 136 -34.98 -1.73 3.83
C ALA A 136 -35.47 -0.75 4.92
N PRO A 137 -36.20 -1.23 5.96
CA PRO A 137 -36.57 -0.39 7.08
C PRO A 137 -35.30 0.10 7.81
N PRO A 138 -35.30 1.34 8.31
CA PRO A 138 -34.14 1.89 9.03
C PRO A 138 -33.82 1.04 10.27
N SER A 139 -32.55 0.77 10.51
CA SER A 139 -32.10 0.03 11.69
C SER A 139 -32.43 0.82 12.97
N THR A 140 -33.15 0.20 13.90
CA THR A 140 -33.42 0.77 15.23
C THR A 140 -32.31 0.41 16.21
N SER A 141 -31.77 1.39 16.93
CA SER A 141 -30.73 1.17 17.95
C SER A 141 -31.24 0.24 19.06
N THR A 142 -30.61 -0.92 19.23
CA THR A 142 -30.88 -1.89 20.32
C THR A 142 -29.95 -1.66 21.52
N VAL A 143 -29.07 -0.65 21.46
CA VAL A 143 -28.08 -0.44 22.52
C VAL A 143 -28.74 0.27 23.71
N PRO A 144 -28.68 -0.30 24.93
CA PRO A 144 -29.18 0.38 26.12
C PRO A 144 -28.39 1.68 26.35
N GLN A 145 -29.10 2.78 26.58
CA GLN A 145 -28.48 4.08 26.72
C GLN A 145 -27.62 4.10 27.99
N ARG A 146 -26.29 4.12 27.80
CA ARG A 146 -25.35 4.17 28.92
C ARG A 146 -25.55 5.48 29.68
N ARG A 147 -25.97 5.35 30.93
CA ARG A 147 -26.11 6.50 31.82
C ARG A 147 -24.77 7.21 31.98
N LYS A 148 -24.83 8.52 31.94
CA LYS A 148 -23.65 9.35 32.05
C LYS A 148 -23.21 9.36 33.53
N PRO A 149 -21.91 9.43 33.82
CA PRO A 149 -21.40 9.30 35.19
C PRO A 149 -21.93 10.41 36.13
N TRP A 150 -22.35 11.56 35.60
CA TRP A 150 -23.00 12.62 36.38
C TRP A 150 -24.45 12.32 36.80
N GLU A 151 -25.08 11.28 36.24
CA GLU A 151 -26.43 10.84 36.59
C GLU A 151 -26.48 9.94 37.82
N LEU A 152 -25.33 9.47 38.33
CA LEU A 152 -25.25 8.61 39.51
C LEU A 152 -25.25 9.40 40.83
N GLY A 153 -25.06 10.72 40.79
CA GLY A 153 -24.86 11.56 41.98
C GLY A 153 -26.09 12.29 42.53
N THR A 154 -27.25 12.21 41.87
CA THR A 154 -28.44 13.01 42.26
C THR A 154 -29.56 12.21 42.91
N ALA A 155 -29.40 10.89 43.10
CA ALA A 155 -30.46 10.03 43.66
C ALA A 155 -30.56 10.03 45.20
N GLN A 156 -29.63 10.65 45.94
CA GLN A 156 -29.65 10.64 47.42
C GLN A 156 -30.18 11.93 48.09
N ALA A 157 -30.66 12.92 47.32
CA ALA A 157 -31.11 14.20 47.88
C ALA A 157 -32.65 14.35 48.01
N ALA A 158 -33.42 13.29 47.79
CA ALA A 158 -34.89 13.36 47.80
C ALA A 158 -35.54 12.26 48.66
N GLU A 159 -35.04 12.00 49.87
CA GLU A 159 -35.81 11.26 50.88
C GLU A 159 -35.30 11.60 52.30
N SER A 160 -35.67 12.77 52.81
CA SER A 160 -35.62 13.14 54.23
C SER A 160 -36.44 14.41 54.45
N SER A 161 -37.75 14.26 54.61
CA SER A 161 -38.65 15.21 55.29
C SER A 161 -39.79 14.44 55.92
#